data_AF-A0A9D9NL16-F1
#
_entry.id   AF-A0A9D9NL16-F1
#
_cell.length_a   1.000
_cell.length_b   1.000
_cell.length_c   1.000
_cell.angle_alpha   90.00
_cell.angle_beta   90.00
_cell.angle_gamma   90.00
#
_symmetry.space_group_name_H-M   'P 1'
#
loop_
_entity.id
_entity.type
_entity.pdbx_description
1 polymer ?
#
loop_
_entity_poly.entity_id
_entity_poly.type
_entity_poly.pdbx_seq_one_letter_code
_entity_poly.pdbx_strand_id
1 'polypeptide(L)'
;MKKIPYWALLAAAVLPLSCFSQNFESEGLYYDVIGDGEVEVAKVPDNTHVLYSGSIQIPEMVNYEGVEYKVTRIADLAFSNSAVTDVQIPNSVEELGDSVFYFAQDLENVTLPVHMTEVPAGTFAGTSIKAVAIPEGVKTIGEGAFQTCVWLETVFLPSTLQKIEAYGFNNCHMLHEIYCMAAVPPVATGWAIFLDLTNIDLLVPEESAESYAQVLPWNDPATFSIWPPETFEISLPSYKVNGKWIEFPLGSNVAYKIYEGDNLIALTAADFYRVPRKDVTTAYTIVPTNYFSDANPIVYVIDSASVGELVADDEVLIGVSDGDIVLSGNYGKEEVSIYDASGKLICRRFAADGVISGLQSGNVYIVKCGSVVRKLAL
;
A
#
# COMPACT_ATOMS: atom_id res chain seq x y z
N MET A 1 55.81 -7.02 46.14
CA MET A 1 54.34 -7.03 46.26
C MET A 1 53.79 -6.12 45.18
N LYS A 2 53.24 -6.70 44.10
CA LYS A 2 52.76 -5.97 42.91
C LYS A 2 51.47 -5.21 43.26
N LYS A 3 51.44 -3.91 42.94
CA LYS A 3 50.25 -3.04 43.04
C LYS A 3 49.24 -3.47 41.97
N ILE A 4 48.01 -3.75 42.38
CA ILE A 4 46.87 -3.97 41.49
C ILE A 4 46.41 -2.57 40.99
N PRO A 5 46.27 -2.33 39.69
CA PRO A 5 45.85 -1.03 39.18
C PRO A 5 44.35 -0.80 39.40
N TYR A 6 44.00 0.47 39.59
CA TYR A 6 42.71 1.01 40.00
C TYR A 6 41.56 0.84 38.96
N TRP A 7 41.71 -0.06 37.99
CA TRP A 7 40.73 -0.31 36.92
C TRP A 7 39.99 -1.64 37.12
N ALA A 8 40.32 -2.40 38.16
CA ALA A 8 39.75 -3.72 38.46
C ALA A 8 38.50 -3.67 39.39
N LEU A 9 37.87 -2.51 39.56
CA LEU A 9 36.64 -2.34 40.34
C LEU A 9 35.64 -1.47 39.55
N LEU A 10 35.20 -2.00 38.41
CA LEU A 10 33.91 -1.64 37.82
C LEU A 10 33.14 -2.95 37.64
N ALA A 11 32.72 -3.53 38.77
CA ALA A 11 31.54 -4.36 38.77
C ALA A 11 30.37 -3.40 38.49
N ALA A 12 30.03 -3.26 37.21
CA ALA A 12 28.78 -2.64 36.81
C ALA A 12 27.67 -3.42 37.52
N ALA A 13 27.08 -2.79 38.53
CA ALA A 13 25.82 -3.24 39.07
C ALA A 13 24.84 -3.17 37.89
N VAL A 14 24.49 -4.32 37.34
CA VAL A 14 23.26 -4.47 36.56
C VAL A 14 22.14 -4.30 37.57
N LEU A 15 21.82 -3.03 37.86
CA LEU A 15 20.53 -2.71 38.45
C LEU A 15 19.49 -3.21 37.45
N PRO A 16 18.38 -3.84 37.92
CA PRO A 16 17.27 -4.09 37.02
C PRO A 16 16.91 -2.73 36.42
N LEU A 17 17.01 -2.61 35.09
CA LEU A 17 16.47 -1.47 34.36
C LEU A 17 15.02 -1.34 34.82
N SER A 18 14.79 -0.35 35.68
CA SER A 18 13.46 0.18 35.89
C SER A 18 12.91 0.47 34.51
N CYS A 19 11.81 -0.19 34.15
CA CYS A 19 10.98 0.11 32.99
C CYS A 19 10.61 1.61 33.05
N PHE A 20 11.46 2.46 32.50
CA PHE A 20 11.08 3.77 32.04
C PHE A 20 10.72 3.56 30.58
N SER A 21 9.50 3.93 30.18
CA SER A 21 9.20 4.02 28.75
C SER A 21 10.15 5.09 28.20
N GLN A 22 11.08 4.65 27.36
CA GLN A 22 11.94 5.57 26.65
C GLN A 22 11.11 6.09 25.48
N ASN A 23 10.87 7.40 25.46
CA ASN A 23 10.33 8.07 24.29
C ASN A 23 11.40 8.92 23.62
N PHE A 24 11.29 9.04 22.30
CA PHE A 24 12.16 9.91 21.51
C PHE A 24 11.47 10.39 20.25
N GLU A 25 11.99 11.48 19.70
CA GLU A 25 11.58 12.01 18.39
C GLU A 25 12.68 11.70 17.38
N SER A 26 12.31 11.21 16.21
CA SER A 26 13.22 11.03 15.08
C SER A 26 12.49 11.29 13.76
N GLU A 27 13.11 12.08 12.89
CA GLU A 27 12.55 12.48 11.59
C GLU A 27 11.13 13.07 11.65
N GLY A 28 10.78 13.74 12.76
CA GLY A 28 9.46 14.36 12.96
C GLY A 28 8.36 13.39 13.39
N LEU A 29 8.71 12.14 13.73
CA LEU A 29 7.82 11.17 14.36
C LEU A 29 8.26 10.93 15.81
N TYR A 30 7.28 10.65 16.67
CA TYR A 30 7.50 10.34 18.08
C TYR A 30 7.38 8.83 18.24
N TYR A 31 8.24 8.26 19.07
CA TYR A 31 8.32 6.83 19.29
C TYR A 31 8.35 6.50 20.77
N ASP A 32 7.70 5.41 21.14
CA ASP A 32 7.80 4.77 22.46
C ASP A 32 8.49 3.42 22.30
N VAL A 33 9.49 3.14 23.14
CA VAL A 33 10.15 1.83 23.20
C VAL A 33 9.23 0.83 23.92
N ILE A 34 8.84 -0.21 23.19
CA ILE A 34 7.87 -1.23 23.64
C ILE A 34 8.50 -2.59 23.92
N GLY A 35 9.75 -2.79 23.51
CA GLY A 35 10.48 -4.04 23.68
C GLY A 35 11.96 -3.92 23.32
N ASP A 36 12.69 -5.03 23.44
CA ASP A 36 14.11 -5.10 23.10
C ASP A 36 14.29 -4.92 21.57
N GLY A 37 14.59 -3.70 21.13
CA GLY A 37 14.80 -3.36 19.73
C GLY A 37 13.52 -3.07 18.94
N GLU A 38 12.39 -2.85 19.61
CA GLU A 38 11.11 -2.52 18.98
C GLU A 38 10.52 -1.22 19.54
N VAL A 39 9.89 -0.46 18.64
CA VAL A 39 9.20 0.79 18.95
C VAL A 39 7.81 0.83 18.31
N GLU A 40 6.95 1.66 18.90
CA GLU A 40 5.70 2.08 18.29
C GLU A 40 5.72 3.56 17.92
N VAL A 41 5.01 3.95 16.86
CA VAL A 41 4.76 5.36 16.57
C VAL A 41 3.75 5.89 17.59
N ALA A 42 4.17 6.87 18.38
CA ALA A 42 3.41 7.44 19.48
C ALA A 42 2.62 8.68 19.05
N LYS A 43 1.65 9.07 19.87
CA LYS A 43 0.96 10.36 19.73
C LYS A 43 1.93 11.51 19.99
N VAL A 44 1.78 12.61 19.26
CA VAL A 44 2.47 13.87 19.58
C VAL A 44 2.15 14.29 21.03
N PRO A 45 3.16 14.61 21.87
CA PRO A 45 2.90 15.00 23.24
C PRO A 45 2.02 16.27 23.33
N ASP A 46 1.01 16.23 24.21
CA ASP A 46 -0.03 17.29 24.33
C ASP A 46 0.54 18.69 24.64
N ASN A 47 1.77 18.77 25.15
CA ASN A 47 2.43 20.02 25.54
C ASN A 47 3.14 20.75 24.39
N THR A 48 3.16 20.20 23.17
CA THR A 48 3.93 20.74 22.05
C THR A 48 3.17 21.76 21.20
N HIS A 49 1.83 21.78 21.25
CA HIS A 49 0.96 22.51 20.31
C HIS A 49 1.23 22.19 18.83
N VAL A 50 1.91 21.08 18.54
CA VAL A 50 2.20 20.58 17.19
C VAL A 50 1.33 19.35 16.95
N LEU A 51 0.92 19.16 15.71
CA LEU A 51 0.23 17.95 15.25
C LEU A 51 1.04 17.36 14.09
N TYR A 52 0.92 16.05 13.89
CA TYR A 52 1.35 15.46 12.64
C TYR A 52 0.63 16.14 11.47
N SER A 53 1.35 16.40 10.38
CA SER A 53 0.81 17.13 9.24
C SER A 53 1.48 16.76 7.92
N GLY A 54 0.73 16.92 6.83
CA GLY A 54 1.19 16.61 5.48
C GLY A 54 1.38 15.10 5.24
N SER A 55 2.26 14.77 4.30
CA SER A 55 2.52 13.37 3.92
C SER A 55 3.57 12.74 4.84
N ILE A 56 3.20 11.60 5.44
CA ILE A 56 4.05 10.84 6.37
C ILE A 56 4.39 9.48 5.78
N GLN A 57 5.64 9.09 5.97
CA GLN A 57 6.21 7.80 5.60
C GLN A 57 6.76 7.19 6.87
N ILE A 58 6.07 6.18 7.41
CA ILE A 58 6.55 5.52 8.63
C ILE A 58 7.72 4.61 8.23
N PRO A 59 8.91 4.76 8.83
CA PRO A 59 10.05 3.93 8.48
C PRO A 59 9.90 2.53 9.06
N GLU A 60 10.49 1.52 8.41
CA GLU A 60 10.56 0.15 8.96
C GLU A 60 11.51 0.06 10.15
N MET A 61 12.59 0.84 10.10
CA MET A 61 13.63 0.92 11.13
C MET A 61 13.93 2.38 11.47
N VAL A 62 14.11 2.69 12.75
CA VAL A 62 14.52 4.01 13.23
C VAL A 62 15.81 3.90 14.03
N ASN A 63 16.78 4.77 13.75
CA ASN A 63 18.01 4.86 14.55
C ASN A 63 17.87 5.96 15.60
N TYR A 64 18.15 5.62 16.85
CA TYR A 64 18.23 6.58 17.94
C TYR A 64 19.45 6.29 18.83
N GLU A 65 20.33 7.28 18.98
CA GLU A 65 21.57 7.18 19.76
C GLU A 65 22.47 5.98 19.39
N GLY A 66 22.46 5.58 18.11
CA GLY A 66 23.28 4.47 17.62
C GLY A 66 22.67 3.09 17.86
N VAL A 67 21.46 3.02 18.41
CA VAL A 67 20.64 1.81 18.50
C VAL A 67 19.60 1.84 17.39
N GLU A 68 19.41 0.71 16.72
CA GLU A 68 18.41 0.54 15.67
C GLU A 68 17.19 -0.17 16.25
N TYR A 69 16.01 0.41 16.01
CA TYR A 69 14.72 -0.13 16.46
C TYR A 69 13.84 -0.44 15.26
N LYS A 70 13.17 -1.59 15.28
CA LYS A 70 12.12 -1.95 14.32
C LYS A 70 10.82 -1.27 14.73
N VAL A 71 10.14 -0.61 13.78
CA VAL A 71 8.82 -0.03 14.02
C VAL A 71 7.78 -1.12 13.78
N THR A 72 7.17 -1.62 14.88
CA THR A 72 6.25 -2.76 14.83
C THR A 72 4.81 -2.40 15.17
N ARG A 73 4.54 -1.21 15.74
CA ARG A 73 3.18 -0.81 16.13
C ARG A 73 2.92 0.67 15.88
N ILE A 74 1.65 1.05 15.80
CA ILE A 74 1.22 2.45 15.89
C ILE A 74 0.29 2.55 17.10
N ALA A 75 0.60 3.43 18.04
CA ALA A 75 -0.13 3.55 19.30
C ALA A 75 -1.56 4.08 19.11
N ASP A 76 -2.39 3.86 20.13
CA ASP A 76 -3.73 4.43 20.23
C ASP A 76 -3.68 5.95 19.99
N LEU A 77 -4.60 6.45 19.17
CA LEU A 77 -4.74 7.89 18.87
C LEU A 77 -3.50 8.57 18.30
N ALA A 78 -2.48 7.84 17.81
CA ALA A 78 -1.18 8.41 17.41
C ALA A 78 -1.32 9.59 16.43
N PHE A 79 -2.22 9.47 15.46
CA PHE A 79 -2.52 10.48 14.44
C PHE A 79 -3.91 11.11 14.61
N SER A 80 -4.54 10.98 15.78
CA SER A 80 -5.88 11.52 16.02
C SER A 80 -5.89 13.05 15.96
N ASN A 81 -6.90 13.63 15.32
CA ASN A 81 -7.06 15.07 15.09
C ASN A 81 -5.84 15.73 14.42
N SER A 82 -5.04 14.96 13.69
CA SER A 82 -3.86 15.47 12.98
C SER A 82 -4.23 16.04 11.61
N ALA A 83 -3.33 16.83 11.02
CA ALA A 83 -3.48 17.42 9.69
C ALA A 83 -2.70 16.63 8.64
N VAL A 84 -2.57 15.31 8.83
CA VAL A 84 -1.91 14.42 7.87
C VAL A 84 -2.77 14.28 6.64
N THR A 85 -2.15 14.32 5.47
CA THR A 85 -2.85 14.19 4.18
C THR A 85 -2.70 12.80 3.60
N ASP A 86 -1.53 12.18 3.81
CA ASP A 86 -1.17 10.90 3.25
C ASP A 86 -0.30 10.13 4.24
N VAL A 87 -0.61 8.87 4.53
CA VAL A 87 0.20 8.05 5.46
C VAL A 87 0.53 6.70 4.82
N GLN A 88 1.82 6.40 4.68
CA GLN A 88 2.28 5.06 4.29
C GLN A 88 2.77 4.30 5.51
N ILE A 89 2.06 3.24 5.84
CA ILE A 89 2.38 2.33 6.93
C ILE A 89 3.12 1.12 6.33
N PRO A 90 4.35 0.82 6.74
CA PRO A 90 5.13 -0.29 6.18
C PRO A 90 4.69 -1.64 6.75
N ASN A 91 5.01 -2.72 6.05
CA ASN A 91 4.70 -4.09 6.47
C ASN A 91 5.43 -4.54 7.75
N SER A 92 6.41 -3.77 8.24
CA SER A 92 7.03 -4.02 9.55
C SER A 92 6.06 -3.77 10.71
N VAL A 93 5.01 -2.96 10.50
CA VAL A 93 3.96 -2.67 11.47
C VAL A 93 2.98 -3.84 11.51
N GLU A 94 2.95 -4.51 12.64
CA GLU A 94 2.19 -5.73 12.92
C GLU A 94 0.86 -5.41 13.63
N GLU A 95 0.78 -4.27 14.34
CA GLU A 95 -0.39 -3.88 15.13
C GLU A 95 -0.70 -2.38 14.99
N LEU A 96 -1.99 -2.06 14.86
CA LEU A 96 -2.51 -0.70 14.99
C LEU A 96 -3.30 -0.61 16.31
N GLY A 97 -3.12 0.47 17.04
CA GLY A 97 -3.93 0.80 18.21
C GLY A 97 -5.35 1.24 17.82
N ASP A 98 -6.17 1.53 18.82
CA ASP A 98 -7.51 2.05 18.59
C ASP A 98 -7.45 3.51 18.14
N SER A 99 -8.32 3.87 17.20
CA SER A 99 -8.57 5.27 16.82
C SER A 99 -7.34 6.01 16.30
N VAL A 100 -6.39 5.29 15.66
CA VAL A 100 -5.11 5.85 15.17
C VAL A 100 -5.29 7.15 14.39
N PHE A 101 -6.21 7.20 13.41
CA PHE A 101 -6.49 8.36 12.57
C PHE A 101 -7.83 9.03 12.89
N TYR A 102 -8.35 8.86 14.11
CA TYR A 102 -9.64 9.41 14.51
C TYR A 102 -9.69 10.93 14.32
N PHE A 103 -10.62 11.40 13.48
CA PHE A 103 -10.79 12.79 13.08
C PHE A 103 -9.56 13.44 12.42
N ALA A 104 -8.70 12.66 11.75
CA ALA A 104 -7.70 13.21 10.83
C ALA A 104 -8.40 13.65 9.53
N GLN A 105 -9.06 14.81 9.57
CA GLN A 105 -9.98 15.27 8.52
C GLN A 105 -9.30 15.58 7.17
N ASP A 106 -7.98 15.75 7.15
CA ASP A 106 -7.23 16.00 5.92
C ASP A 106 -6.68 14.70 5.30
N LEU A 107 -6.84 13.55 5.97
CA LEU A 107 -6.30 12.28 5.49
C LEU A 107 -7.13 11.76 4.31
N GLU A 108 -6.53 11.79 3.12
CA GLU A 108 -7.14 11.32 1.87
C GLU A 108 -6.58 9.96 1.44
N ASN A 109 -5.29 9.70 1.72
CA ASN A 109 -4.58 8.51 1.25
C ASN A 109 -3.92 7.74 2.40
N VAL A 110 -4.20 6.45 2.49
CA VAL A 110 -3.52 5.55 3.44
C VAL A 110 -3.10 4.25 2.75
N THR A 111 -1.89 3.79 3.06
CA THR A 111 -1.44 2.44 2.72
C THR A 111 -1.44 1.61 3.99
N LEU A 112 -2.17 0.49 3.97
CA LEU A 112 -2.27 -0.44 5.09
C LEU A 112 -1.23 -1.57 4.98
N PRO A 113 -0.66 -2.04 6.11
CA PRO A 113 0.25 -3.17 6.12
C PRO A 113 -0.47 -4.48 5.76
N VAL A 114 0.15 -5.31 4.93
CA VAL A 114 -0.53 -6.47 4.30
C VAL A 114 -0.72 -7.68 5.21
N HIS A 115 -0.17 -7.64 6.43
CA HIS A 115 -0.22 -8.75 7.39
C HIS A 115 -1.19 -8.51 8.56
N MET A 116 -1.97 -7.43 8.51
CA MET A 116 -2.94 -7.11 9.56
C MET A 116 -4.01 -8.18 9.70
N THR A 117 -4.45 -8.42 10.94
CA THR A 117 -5.57 -9.33 11.23
C THR A 117 -6.87 -8.62 11.57
N GLU A 118 -6.81 -7.32 11.86
CA GLU A 118 -7.95 -6.51 12.30
C GLU A 118 -7.74 -5.05 11.90
N VAL A 119 -8.83 -4.36 11.55
CA VAL A 119 -8.88 -2.89 11.53
C VAL A 119 -9.47 -2.46 12.87
N PRO A 120 -8.66 -1.86 13.77
CA PRO A 120 -9.10 -1.54 15.14
C PRO A 120 -10.25 -0.53 15.21
N ALA A 121 -10.83 -0.41 16.41
CA ALA A 121 -11.99 0.44 16.64
C ALA A 121 -11.69 1.91 16.35
N GLY A 122 -12.58 2.58 15.61
CA GLY A 122 -12.47 4.00 15.27
C GLY A 122 -11.26 4.40 14.41
N THR A 123 -10.47 3.46 13.89
CA THR A 123 -9.17 3.73 13.23
C THR A 123 -9.22 4.87 12.21
N PHE A 124 -10.24 4.90 11.36
CA PHE A 124 -10.44 5.89 10.30
C PHE A 124 -11.65 6.79 10.53
N ALA A 125 -12.27 6.75 11.70
CA ALA A 125 -13.51 7.48 11.92
C ALA A 125 -13.30 8.99 11.72
N GLY A 126 -14.15 9.62 10.89
CA GLY A 126 -14.08 11.06 10.59
C GLY A 126 -12.91 11.48 9.69
N THR A 127 -12.31 10.56 8.94
CA THR A 127 -11.29 10.87 7.92
C THR A 127 -11.93 11.24 6.57
N SER A 128 -11.12 11.75 5.64
CA SER A 128 -11.54 12.12 4.27
C SER A 128 -11.08 11.14 3.20
N ILE A 129 -10.78 9.89 3.58
CA ILE A 129 -10.40 8.84 2.64
C ILE A 129 -11.54 8.59 1.65
N LYS A 130 -11.20 8.45 0.36
CA LYS A 130 -12.17 8.21 -0.71
C LYS A 130 -12.34 6.74 -1.05
N ALA A 131 -11.25 5.98 -0.95
CA ALA A 131 -11.28 4.55 -1.15
C ALA A 131 -10.34 3.86 -0.16
N VAL A 132 -10.68 2.62 0.22
CA VAL A 132 -9.82 1.82 1.09
C VAL A 132 -9.82 0.36 0.66
N ALA A 133 -8.62 -0.21 0.53
CA ALA A 133 -8.42 -1.63 0.28
C ALA A 133 -7.97 -2.30 1.57
N ILE A 134 -8.84 -3.13 2.16
CA ILE A 134 -8.57 -3.81 3.42
C ILE A 134 -7.74 -5.08 3.14
N PRO A 135 -6.55 -5.26 3.75
CA PRO A 135 -5.65 -6.37 3.46
C PRO A 135 -6.24 -7.77 3.66
N GLU A 136 -5.80 -8.70 2.81
CA GLU A 136 -6.02 -10.12 3.05
C GLU A 136 -5.38 -10.57 4.37
N GLY A 137 -6.11 -11.38 5.14
CA GLY A 137 -5.77 -11.76 6.50
C GLY A 137 -6.62 -11.04 7.55
N VAL A 138 -7.18 -9.88 7.23
CA VAL A 138 -8.09 -9.14 8.13
C VAL A 138 -9.38 -9.92 8.33
N LYS A 139 -9.68 -10.24 9.59
CA LYS A 139 -10.87 -10.99 10.00
C LYS A 139 -11.95 -10.09 10.58
N THR A 140 -11.60 -8.93 11.12
CA THR A 140 -12.54 -8.05 11.82
C THR A 140 -12.31 -6.60 11.45
N ILE A 141 -13.42 -5.90 11.20
CA ILE A 141 -13.48 -4.43 11.19
C ILE A 141 -14.15 -4.01 12.49
N GLY A 142 -13.38 -3.37 13.37
CA GLY A 142 -13.77 -2.99 14.72
C GLY A 142 -14.84 -1.90 14.77
N GLU A 143 -15.38 -1.68 15.97
CA GLU A 143 -16.47 -0.74 16.21
C GLU A 143 -16.14 0.66 15.65
N GLY A 144 -17.03 1.17 14.80
CA GLY A 144 -16.91 2.50 14.21
C GLY A 144 -15.65 2.73 13.38
N ALA A 145 -14.95 1.70 12.92
CA ALA A 145 -13.66 1.83 12.23
C ALA A 145 -13.66 2.86 11.08
N PHE A 146 -14.75 2.96 10.31
CA PHE A 146 -14.94 3.96 9.24
C PHE A 146 -16.13 4.89 9.51
N GLN A 147 -16.54 5.05 10.77
CA GLN A 147 -17.69 5.89 11.10
C GLN A 147 -17.45 7.35 10.65
N THR A 148 -18.42 7.93 9.97
CA THR A 148 -18.37 9.33 9.49
C THR A 148 -17.23 9.59 8.49
N CYS A 149 -16.76 8.58 7.76
CA CYS A 149 -15.95 8.80 6.55
C CYS A 149 -16.85 9.29 5.42
N VAL A 150 -17.25 10.56 5.48
CA VAL A 150 -18.29 11.12 4.60
C VAL A 150 -17.92 11.14 3.12
N TRP A 151 -16.62 11.06 2.80
CA TRP A 151 -16.08 11.05 1.43
C TRP A 151 -15.72 9.66 0.92
N LEU A 152 -15.90 8.61 1.74
CA LEU A 152 -15.59 7.24 1.34
C LEU A 152 -16.59 6.78 0.28
N GLU A 153 -16.13 6.60 -0.95
CA GLU A 153 -16.90 6.20 -2.13
C GLU A 153 -16.87 4.69 -2.35
N THR A 154 -15.68 4.08 -2.18
CA THR A 154 -15.43 2.66 -2.51
C THR A 154 -14.71 1.92 -1.39
N VAL A 155 -15.17 0.72 -1.06
CA VAL A 155 -14.51 -0.16 -0.08
C VAL A 155 -14.23 -1.53 -0.69
N PHE A 156 -13.00 -2.01 -0.53
CA PHE A 156 -12.64 -3.38 -0.90
C PHE A 156 -12.37 -4.21 0.36
N LEU A 157 -13.20 -5.24 0.56
CA LEU A 157 -13.20 -6.14 1.70
C LEU A 157 -12.59 -7.50 1.29
N PRO A 158 -11.66 -8.06 2.09
CA PRO A 158 -10.90 -9.25 1.73
C PRO A 158 -11.74 -10.52 1.87
N SER A 159 -11.27 -11.60 1.25
CA SER A 159 -11.92 -12.92 1.28
C SER A 159 -11.96 -13.53 2.69
N THR A 160 -11.04 -13.07 3.54
CA THR A 160 -10.82 -13.51 4.90
C THR A 160 -11.67 -12.80 5.94
N LEU A 161 -12.43 -11.76 5.56
CA LEU A 161 -13.25 -10.99 6.48
C LEU A 161 -14.38 -11.83 7.07
N GLN A 162 -14.50 -11.83 8.38
CA GLN A 162 -15.51 -12.63 9.10
C GLN A 162 -16.54 -11.76 9.81
N LYS A 163 -16.17 -10.56 10.23
CA LYS A 163 -16.97 -9.75 11.13
C LYS A 163 -16.82 -8.25 10.86
N ILE A 164 -17.94 -7.53 10.92
CA ILE A 164 -17.99 -6.07 10.97
C ILE A 164 -18.77 -5.70 12.22
N GLU A 165 -18.16 -4.89 13.08
CA GLU A 165 -18.76 -4.44 14.34
C GLU A 165 -19.68 -3.22 14.17
N ALA A 166 -20.34 -2.83 15.26
CA ALA A 166 -21.31 -1.74 15.26
C ALA A 166 -20.73 -0.47 14.63
N TYR A 167 -21.57 0.25 13.87
CA TYR A 167 -21.20 1.50 13.19
C TYR A 167 -20.03 1.43 12.21
N GLY A 168 -19.57 0.24 11.80
CA GLY A 168 -18.39 0.06 10.96
C GLY A 168 -18.30 1.03 9.77
N PHE A 169 -19.42 1.29 9.08
CA PHE A 169 -19.53 2.23 7.96
C PHE A 169 -20.66 3.27 8.17
N ASN A 170 -21.02 3.56 9.41
CA ASN A 170 -22.12 4.50 9.68
C ASN A 170 -21.77 5.92 9.20
N ASN A 171 -22.74 6.61 8.56
CA ASN A 171 -22.58 7.97 8.04
C ASN A 171 -21.52 8.13 6.92
N CYS A 172 -21.17 7.07 6.21
CA CYS A 172 -20.37 7.15 4.98
C CYS A 172 -21.24 7.55 3.78
N HIS A 173 -21.73 8.79 3.75
CA HIS A 173 -22.79 9.20 2.82
C HIS A 173 -22.45 9.15 1.32
N MET A 174 -21.16 9.14 0.96
CA MET A 174 -20.72 8.98 -0.43
C MET A 174 -20.47 7.51 -0.81
N LEU A 175 -20.59 6.57 0.13
CA LEU A 175 -20.32 5.16 -0.13
C LEU A 175 -21.39 4.64 -1.08
N HIS A 176 -20.96 4.24 -2.27
CA HIS A 176 -21.84 3.73 -3.31
C HIS A 176 -21.32 2.40 -3.89
N GLU A 177 -20.11 1.96 -3.56
CA GLU A 177 -19.57 0.69 -4.06
C GLU A 177 -18.82 -0.10 -2.98
N ILE A 178 -19.16 -1.39 -2.85
CA ILE A 178 -18.46 -2.34 -1.98
C ILE A 178 -18.13 -3.60 -2.76
N TYR A 179 -16.83 -3.90 -2.85
CA TYR A 179 -16.32 -5.19 -3.31
C TYR A 179 -16.08 -6.08 -2.09
N CYS A 180 -16.87 -7.13 -1.92
CA CYS A 180 -16.71 -8.06 -0.80
C CYS A 180 -16.37 -9.47 -1.27
N MET A 181 -15.12 -9.90 -1.05
CA MET A 181 -14.64 -11.21 -1.47
C MET A 181 -15.00 -12.35 -0.52
N ALA A 182 -15.57 -12.05 0.65
CA ALA A 182 -15.87 -13.07 1.62
C ALA A 182 -16.92 -14.03 1.04
N ALA A 183 -16.54 -15.30 0.89
CA ALA A 183 -17.40 -16.33 0.32
C ALA A 183 -18.69 -16.56 1.14
N VAL A 184 -18.62 -16.22 2.43
CA VAL A 184 -19.77 -16.18 3.35
C VAL A 184 -19.93 -14.73 3.81
N PRO A 185 -21.16 -14.18 3.84
CA PRO A 185 -21.40 -12.82 4.31
C PRO A 185 -20.81 -12.60 5.70
N PRO A 186 -19.95 -11.57 5.89
CA PRO A 186 -19.41 -11.25 7.20
C PRO A 186 -20.53 -10.99 8.21
N VAL A 187 -20.32 -11.48 9.43
CA VAL A 187 -21.28 -11.28 10.51
C VAL A 187 -21.27 -9.81 10.93
N ALA A 188 -22.41 -9.17 10.74
CA ALA A 188 -22.65 -7.80 11.16
C ALA A 188 -23.14 -7.79 12.62
N THR A 189 -22.23 -7.57 13.58
CA THR A 189 -22.57 -7.58 15.01
C THR A 189 -22.79 -6.17 15.53
N GLY A 190 -24.05 -5.75 15.62
CA GLY A 190 -24.41 -4.45 16.20
C GLY A 190 -25.52 -3.75 15.44
N TRP A 191 -25.93 -2.60 15.97
CA TRP A 191 -26.86 -1.72 15.28
C TRP A 191 -26.11 -0.79 14.32
N ALA A 192 -26.80 -0.34 13.28
CA ALA A 192 -26.41 0.80 12.46
C ALA A 192 -25.10 0.71 11.64
N ILE A 193 -24.65 -0.48 11.22
CA ILE A 193 -23.42 -0.63 10.42
C ILE A 193 -23.46 0.20 9.13
N PHE A 194 -24.58 0.16 8.40
CA PHE A 194 -24.84 0.94 7.19
C PHE A 194 -26.04 1.90 7.39
N LEU A 195 -26.26 2.39 8.62
CA LEU A 195 -27.41 3.25 8.91
C LEU A 195 -27.40 4.49 8.02
N ASP A 196 -28.56 4.77 7.43
CA ASP A 196 -28.83 5.88 6.52
C ASP A 196 -28.01 5.85 5.22
N LEU A 197 -27.46 4.69 4.85
CA LEU A 197 -26.84 4.46 3.55
C LEU A 197 -27.83 3.80 2.58
N THR A 198 -27.79 4.25 1.33
CA THR A 198 -28.72 3.83 0.27
C THR A 198 -28.01 3.79 -1.08
N ASN A 199 -28.45 2.89 -1.96
CA ASN A 199 -27.92 2.73 -3.33
C ASN A 199 -26.43 2.35 -3.39
N ILE A 200 -26.01 1.43 -2.51
CA ILE A 200 -24.67 0.84 -2.58
C ILE A 200 -24.71 -0.35 -3.53
N ASP A 201 -23.87 -0.33 -4.56
CA ASP A 201 -23.59 -1.49 -5.38
C ASP A 201 -22.72 -2.46 -4.57
N LEU A 202 -23.30 -3.62 -4.22
CA LEU A 202 -22.63 -4.70 -3.53
C LEU A 202 -22.19 -5.76 -4.53
N LEU A 203 -20.88 -5.85 -4.74
CA LEU A 203 -20.26 -6.82 -5.61
C LEU A 203 -19.69 -7.96 -4.75
N VAL A 204 -20.12 -9.19 -5.01
CA VAL A 204 -19.69 -10.42 -4.31
C VAL A 204 -19.36 -11.51 -5.32
N PRO A 205 -18.59 -12.56 -4.94
CA PRO A 205 -18.31 -13.67 -5.85
C PRO A 205 -19.63 -14.27 -6.34
N GLU A 206 -19.70 -14.66 -7.62
CA GLU A 206 -20.93 -15.17 -8.24
C GLU A 206 -21.50 -16.34 -7.43
N GLU A 207 -20.63 -17.23 -6.97
CA GLU A 207 -20.97 -18.38 -6.13
C GLU A 207 -21.50 -18.00 -4.73
N SER A 208 -21.27 -16.77 -4.28
CA SER A 208 -21.64 -16.27 -2.94
C SER A 208 -22.95 -15.49 -2.95
N ALA A 209 -23.44 -15.05 -4.12
CA ALA A 209 -24.61 -14.19 -4.25
C ALA A 209 -25.87 -14.73 -3.52
N GLU A 210 -26.12 -16.04 -3.60
CA GLU A 210 -27.25 -16.67 -2.90
C GLU A 210 -27.14 -16.56 -1.37
N SER A 211 -25.93 -16.59 -0.81
CA SER A 211 -25.71 -16.47 0.63
C SER A 211 -25.96 -15.04 1.11
N TYR A 212 -25.48 -14.04 0.36
CA TYR A 212 -25.69 -12.62 0.68
C TYR A 212 -27.17 -12.23 0.61
N ALA A 213 -27.92 -12.78 -0.36
CA ALA A 213 -29.36 -12.52 -0.50
C ALA A 213 -30.22 -13.02 0.69
N GLN A 214 -29.67 -13.85 1.58
CA GLN A 214 -30.42 -14.49 2.67
C GLN A 214 -30.24 -13.82 4.04
N VAL A 215 -29.31 -12.87 4.19
CA VAL A 215 -28.91 -12.37 5.51
C VAL A 215 -28.82 -10.85 5.56
N LEU A 216 -29.40 -10.27 6.61
CA LEU A 216 -29.26 -8.85 6.91
C LEU A 216 -27.85 -8.55 7.47
N PRO A 217 -27.30 -7.34 7.25
CA PRO A 217 -27.88 -6.24 6.47
C PRO A 217 -27.67 -6.39 4.96
N TRP A 218 -26.89 -7.39 4.51
CA TRP A 218 -26.45 -7.56 3.14
C TRP A 218 -27.56 -7.73 2.10
N ASN A 219 -28.74 -8.19 2.50
CA ASN A 219 -29.91 -8.31 1.64
C ASN A 219 -30.92 -7.15 1.80
N ASP A 220 -30.58 -6.06 2.49
CA ASP A 220 -31.46 -4.91 2.63
C ASP A 220 -31.55 -4.14 1.30
N PRO A 221 -32.69 -4.17 0.58
CA PRO A 221 -32.84 -3.50 -0.71
C PRO A 221 -32.93 -1.98 -0.60
N ALA A 222 -33.10 -1.42 0.61
CA ALA A 222 -33.01 0.02 0.82
C ALA A 222 -31.54 0.49 0.79
N THR A 223 -30.62 -0.39 1.16
CA THR A 223 -29.18 -0.10 1.23
C THR A 223 -28.45 -0.60 -0.02
N PHE A 224 -28.70 -1.83 -0.46
CA PHE A 224 -27.90 -2.51 -1.48
C PHE A 224 -28.64 -2.77 -2.80
N SER A 225 -27.92 -2.53 -3.89
CA SER A 225 -28.18 -3.10 -5.22
C SER A 225 -27.12 -4.17 -5.47
N ILE A 226 -27.53 -5.41 -5.79
CA ILE A 226 -26.57 -6.47 -6.13
C ILE A 226 -26.26 -6.35 -7.63
N TRP A 227 -25.01 -5.99 -7.96
CA TRP A 227 -24.55 -5.81 -9.33
C TRP A 227 -23.50 -6.89 -9.69
N PRO A 228 -23.53 -7.47 -10.91
CA PRO A 228 -22.48 -8.39 -11.34
C PRO A 228 -21.12 -7.67 -11.42
N PRO A 229 -19.98 -8.35 -11.14
CA PRO A 229 -18.68 -7.73 -11.28
C PRO A 229 -18.41 -7.36 -12.74
N GLU A 230 -18.20 -6.07 -13.01
CA GLU A 230 -17.77 -5.61 -14.34
C GLU A 230 -16.23 -5.70 -14.46
N THR A 231 -15.77 -6.22 -15.60
CA THR A 231 -14.34 -6.17 -15.95
C THR A 231 -14.00 -4.78 -16.45
N PHE A 232 -13.04 -4.10 -15.82
CA PHE A 232 -12.54 -2.81 -16.26
C PHE A 232 -11.11 -2.92 -16.81
N GLU A 233 -10.83 -2.20 -17.91
CA GLU A 233 -9.47 -1.95 -18.38
C GLU A 233 -8.99 -0.62 -17.80
N ILE A 234 -7.88 -0.64 -17.07
CA ILE A 234 -7.28 0.58 -16.52
C ILE A 234 -6.04 0.92 -17.33
N SER A 235 -6.01 2.13 -17.90
CA SER A 235 -4.78 2.72 -18.41
C SER A 235 -4.13 3.52 -17.28
N LEU A 236 -3.01 3.04 -16.74
CA LEU A 236 -2.22 3.81 -15.79
C LEU A 236 -1.22 4.73 -16.53
N PRO A 237 -1.03 5.99 -16.07
CA PRO A 237 0.00 6.87 -16.60
C PRO A 237 1.41 6.53 -16.09
N SER A 238 2.41 7.19 -16.67
CA SER A 238 3.84 7.08 -16.32
C SER A 238 4.13 7.48 -14.86
N TYR A 239 5.10 6.82 -14.22
CA TYR A 239 5.61 7.20 -12.90
C TYR A 239 6.34 8.55 -12.95
N LYS A 240 6.43 9.23 -11.81
CA LYS A 240 7.17 10.49 -11.64
C LYS A 240 8.34 10.28 -10.69
N VAL A 241 9.47 10.90 -11.00
CA VAL A 241 10.61 10.99 -10.06
C VAL A 241 10.53 12.34 -9.35
N ASN A 242 10.38 12.32 -8.02
CA ASN A 242 10.27 13.52 -7.20
C ASN A 242 11.35 13.51 -6.09
N GLY A 243 12.52 14.05 -6.43
CA GLY A 243 13.68 14.09 -5.52
C GLY A 243 14.17 12.69 -5.15
N LYS A 244 14.04 12.32 -3.87
CA LYS A 244 14.43 11.00 -3.34
C LYS A 244 13.36 9.91 -3.52
N TRP A 245 12.22 10.25 -4.10
CA TRP A 245 11.07 9.34 -4.24
C TRP A 245 10.76 9.04 -5.70
N ILE A 246 10.29 7.82 -5.94
CA ILE A 246 9.53 7.48 -7.15
C ILE A 246 8.06 7.46 -6.74
N GLU A 247 7.22 8.15 -7.50
CA GLU A 247 5.77 8.21 -7.30
C GLU A 247 5.07 7.54 -8.48
N PHE A 248 4.28 6.53 -8.17
CA PHE A 248 3.41 5.84 -9.11
C PHE A 248 2.02 6.45 -9.01
N PRO A 249 1.54 7.20 -10.02
CA PRO A 249 0.15 7.62 -10.06
C PRO A 249 -0.74 6.40 -10.24
N LEU A 250 -1.77 6.30 -9.42
CA LEU A 250 -2.76 5.24 -9.43
C LEU A 250 -4.12 5.83 -9.86
N GLY A 251 -5.02 4.98 -10.33
CA GLY A 251 -6.38 5.39 -10.66
C GLY A 251 -7.21 5.53 -9.39
N SER A 252 -8.06 6.56 -9.34
CA SER A 252 -9.02 6.70 -8.25
C SER A 252 -10.03 5.54 -8.25
N ASN A 253 -10.52 5.18 -7.07
CA ASN A 253 -11.56 4.14 -6.86
C ASN A 253 -11.17 2.75 -7.38
N VAL A 254 -9.86 2.45 -7.41
CA VAL A 254 -9.32 1.13 -7.73
C VAL A 254 -8.33 0.73 -6.65
N ALA A 255 -8.32 -0.55 -6.27
CA ALA A 255 -7.27 -1.10 -5.41
C ALA A 255 -6.06 -1.58 -6.23
N TYR A 256 -4.88 -1.42 -5.67
CA TYR A 256 -3.62 -1.82 -6.28
C TYR A 256 -2.80 -2.66 -5.32
N LYS A 257 -2.35 -3.82 -5.79
CA LYS A 257 -1.27 -4.58 -5.17
C LYS A 257 0.05 -4.09 -5.75
N ILE A 258 0.99 -3.72 -4.88
CA ILE A 258 2.30 -3.23 -5.28
C ILE A 258 3.34 -4.21 -4.78
N TYR A 259 4.15 -4.70 -5.72
CA TYR A 259 5.21 -5.65 -5.48
C TYR A 259 6.56 -5.00 -5.70
N GLU A 260 7.54 -5.33 -4.87
CA GLU A 260 8.96 -5.14 -5.13
C GLU A 260 9.59 -6.51 -5.40
N GLY A 261 10.00 -6.75 -6.65
CA GLY A 261 10.24 -8.12 -7.12
C GLY A 261 8.98 -8.98 -6.96
N ASP A 262 9.10 -10.09 -6.23
CA ASP A 262 7.97 -10.99 -5.90
C ASP A 262 7.29 -10.65 -4.55
N ASN A 263 7.82 -9.67 -3.80
CA ASN A 263 7.32 -9.36 -2.46
C ASN A 263 6.22 -8.31 -2.52
N LEU A 264 5.03 -8.65 -2.01
CA LEU A 264 3.94 -7.68 -1.85
C LEU A 264 4.31 -6.67 -0.74
N ILE A 265 4.56 -5.41 -1.12
CA ILE A 265 4.99 -4.36 -0.20
C ILE A 265 3.86 -3.42 0.20
N ALA A 266 2.77 -3.38 -0.57
CA ALA A 266 1.61 -2.56 -0.25
C ALA A 266 0.34 -3.06 -0.92
N LEU A 267 -0.77 -2.83 -0.23
CA LEU A 267 -2.11 -2.81 -0.79
C LEU A 267 -2.69 -1.41 -0.51
N THR A 268 -3.16 -0.74 -1.55
CA THR A 268 -3.68 0.63 -1.42
C THR A 268 -4.80 0.90 -2.40
N ALA A 269 -5.68 1.84 -2.04
CA ALA A 269 -6.63 2.46 -2.96
C ALA A 269 -6.38 3.98 -3.08
N ALA A 270 -5.17 4.42 -2.70
CA ALA A 270 -4.73 5.79 -2.83
C ALA A 270 -4.53 6.19 -4.30
N ASP A 271 -4.64 7.49 -4.58
CA ASP A 271 -4.42 8.05 -5.92
C ASP A 271 -2.95 7.98 -6.38
N PHE A 272 -2.02 7.65 -5.47
CA PHE A 272 -0.63 7.41 -5.80
C PHE A 272 0.05 6.50 -4.76
N TYR A 273 1.17 5.89 -5.14
CA TYR A 273 2.08 5.21 -4.22
C TYR A 273 3.50 5.70 -4.37
N ARG A 274 4.26 5.76 -3.28
CA ARG A 274 5.66 6.25 -3.28
C ARG A 274 6.59 5.17 -2.80
N VAL A 275 7.74 5.05 -3.45
CA VAL A 275 8.85 4.21 -2.99
C VAL A 275 10.12 5.03 -2.89
N PRO A 276 10.99 4.76 -1.90
CA PRO A 276 12.28 5.43 -1.83
C PRO A 276 13.11 5.06 -3.05
N ARG A 277 13.85 6.02 -3.57
CA ARG A 277 14.84 5.77 -4.63
C ARG A 277 15.96 4.91 -4.03
N LYS A 278 16.19 3.74 -4.64
CA LYS A 278 17.27 2.83 -4.26
C LYS A 278 18.46 2.99 -5.20
N ASP A 279 19.66 2.77 -4.67
CA ASP A 279 20.92 2.78 -5.45
C ASP A 279 21.10 1.51 -6.30
N VAL A 280 20.14 0.58 -6.23
CA VAL A 280 20.11 -0.68 -6.98
C VAL A 280 18.94 -0.69 -7.96
N THR A 281 19.13 -1.33 -9.12
CA THR A 281 18.04 -1.61 -10.07
C THR A 281 16.97 -2.41 -9.35
N THR A 282 15.74 -1.88 -9.34
CA THR A 282 14.61 -2.46 -8.61
C THR A 282 13.41 -2.55 -9.55
N ALA A 283 12.77 -3.72 -9.60
CA ALA A 283 11.54 -3.93 -10.33
C ALA A 283 10.35 -3.77 -9.38
N TYR A 284 9.37 -2.96 -9.78
CA TYR A 284 8.10 -2.81 -9.11
C TYR A 284 6.98 -3.29 -10.02
N THR A 285 6.12 -4.17 -9.53
CA THR A 285 4.94 -4.62 -10.26
C THR A 285 3.70 -4.03 -9.60
N ILE A 286 2.88 -3.30 -10.36
CA ILE A 286 1.63 -2.71 -9.91
C ILE A 286 0.50 -3.46 -10.59
N VAL A 287 -0.35 -4.10 -9.79
CA VAL A 287 -1.47 -4.90 -10.27
C VAL A 287 -2.75 -4.21 -9.84
N PRO A 288 -3.50 -3.59 -10.77
CA PRO A 288 -4.86 -3.16 -10.50
C PRO A 288 -5.70 -4.40 -10.19
N THR A 289 -6.48 -4.32 -9.12
CA THR A 289 -7.30 -5.43 -8.65
C THR A 289 -8.64 -4.90 -8.13
N ASN A 290 -9.73 -5.57 -8.48
CA ASN A 290 -11.01 -5.48 -7.77
C ASN A 290 -11.24 -6.72 -6.90
N TYR A 291 -10.18 -7.50 -6.66
CA TYR A 291 -10.18 -8.84 -6.07
C TYR A 291 -10.89 -9.95 -6.87
N PHE A 292 -11.87 -9.65 -7.72
CA PHE A 292 -12.53 -10.65 -8.58
C PHE A 292 -11.66 -11.07 -9.77
N SER A 293 -10.84 -10.14 -10.25
CA SER A 293 -9.88 -10.38 -11.32
C SER A 293 -8.71 -9.45 -11.12
N ASP A 294 -7.50 -10.00 -11.19
CA ASP A 294 -6.34 -9.15 -11.42
C ASP A 294 -6.38 -8.71 -12.89
N ALA A 295 -6.36 -7.39 -13.11
CA ALA A 295 -6.16 -6.86 -14.44
C ALA A 295 -4.71 -7.15 -14.88
N ASN A 296 -4.39 -6.89 -16.15
CA ASN A 296 -3.03 -7.09 -16.63
C ASN A 296 -2.01 -6.36 -15.74
N PRO A 297 -1.02 -7.06 -15.16
CA PRO A 297 -0.04 -6.45 -14.28
C PRO A 297 0.80 -5.44 -15.06
N ILE A 298 1.13 -4.32 -14.42
CA ILE A 298 2.00 -3.29 -14.99
C ILE A 298 3.35 -3.38 -14.29
N VAL A 299 4.40 -3.68 -15.05
CA VAL A 299 5.76 -3.84 -14.51
C VAL A 299 6.60 -2.60 -14.81
N TYR A 300 7.09 -1.97 -13.76
CA TYR A 300 8.03 -0.84 -13.80
C TYR A 300 9.43 -1.31 -13.41
N VAL A 301 10.38 -1.28 -14.34
CA VAL A 301 11.81 -1.58 -14.05
C VAL A 301 12.56 -0.27 -13.90
N ILE A 302 13.07 0.00 -12.69
CA ILE A 302 13.74 1.26 -12.37
C ILE A 302 15.24 0.99 -12.17
N ASP A 303 16.06 1.49 -13.09
CA ASP A 303 17.51 1.31 -13.09
C ASP A 303 18.23 2.50 -12.45
N SER A 304 19.08 2.25 -11.44
CA SER A 304 19.89 3.27 -10.78
C SER A 304 21.03 3.82 -11.66
N ALA A 305 21.44 3.10 -12.72
CA ALA A 305 22.51 3.54 -13.63
C ALA A 305 22.05 4.53 -14.72
N SER A 306 20.74 4.71 -14.90
CA SER A 306 20.15 5.60 -15.91
C SER A 306 19.80 6.97 -15.32
N VAL A 307 20.75 7.58 -14.60
CA VAL A 307 20.64 8.96 -14.10
C VAL A 307 20.89 9.94 -15.26
N GLY A 308 19.83 10.18 -16.03
CA GLY A 308 19.62 11.37 -16.84
C GLY A 308 18.14 11.69 -16.77
N GLU A 309 17.76 12.95 -16.62
CA GLU A 309 16.36 13.39 -16.59
C GLU A 309 15.51 12.66 -17.65
N LEU A 310 14.64 11.73 -17.22
CA LEU A 310 13.55 11.26 -18.05
C LEU A 310 12.43 12.28 -17.88
N VAL A 311 12.44 13.27 -18.76
CA VAL A 311 11.34 14.21 -18.95
C VAL A 311 10.14 13.41 -19.43
N ALA A 312 8.99 13.62 -18.81
CA ALA A 312 7.72 13.05 -19.23
C ALA A 312 7.36 13.58 -20.64
N ASP A 313 7.78 12.87 -21.67
CA ASP A 313 7.27 12.99 -23.04
C ASP A 313 7.46 11.63 -23.71
N ASP A 314 6.35 10.91 -23.95
CA ASP A 314 6.16 9.83 -24.94
C ASP A 314 7.28 8.78 -25.19
N GLU A 315 8.25 8.59 -24.29
CA GLU A 315 9.34 7.64 -24.54
C GLU A 315 8.98 6.19 -24.16
N VAL A 316 9.16 5.30 -25.12
CA VAL A 316 9.16 3.85 -24.94
C VAL A 316 10.35 3.43 -24.07
N LEU A 317 10.09 2.92 -22.86
CA LEU A 317 11.12 2.30 -22.04
C LEU A 317 11.34 0.84 -22.47
N ILE A 318 12.61 0.43 -22.60
CA ILE A 318 13.01 -0.93 -23.00
C ILE A 318 14.01 -1.43 -21.96
N GLY A 319 13.67 -2.50 -21.24
CA GLY A 319 14.47 -3.10 -20.18
C GLY A 319 14.54 -4.63 -20.27
N VAL A 320 15.19 -5.25 -19.28
CA VAL A 320 15.29 -6.71 -19.15
C VAL A 320 14.79 -7.10 -17.76
N SER A 321 13.92 -8.11 -17.67
CA SER A 321 13.43 -8.71 -16.43
C SER A 321 13.34 -10.22 -16.62
N ASP A 322 13.85 -11.00 -15.67
CA ASP A 322 13.79 -12.48 -15.66
C ASP A 322 14.20 -13.19 -16.97
N GLY A 323 15.17 -12.62 -17.68
CA GLY A 323 15.63 -13.20 -18.96
C GLY A 323 14.70 -12.92 -20.14
N ASP A 324 13.79 -11.95 -20.01
CA ASP A 324 12.92 -11.43 -21.05
C ASP A 324 13.13 -9.92 -21.25
N ILE A 325 12.79 -9.41 -22.44
CA ILE A 325 12.82 -7.96 -22.71
C ILE A 325 11.46 -7.38 -22.37
N VAL A 326 11.43 -6.34 -21.55
CA VAL A 326 10.22 -5.66 -21.11
C VAL A 326 10.11 -4.28 -21.75
N LEU A 327 8.91 -3.91 -22.16
CA LEU A 327 8.53 -2.63 -22.75
C LEU A 327 7.50 -1.95 -21.82
N SER A 328 7.80 -0.76 -21.28
CA SER A 328 6.83 0.13 -20.58
C SER A 328 6.59 1.51 -21.24
N GLY A 329 5.33 1.91 -21.50
CA GLY A 329 4.95 3.11 -22.28
C GLY A 329 3.61 2.99 -23.05
N ASN A 330 3.21 4.01 -23.83
CA ASN A 330 2.01 3.99 -24.68
C ASN A 330 2.30 3.31 -26.03
N TYR A 331 1.87 2.06 -26.19
CA TYR A 331 2.33 1.16 -27.26
C TYR A 331 1.37 0.93 -28.43
N GLY A 332 0.17 1.49 -28.38
CA GLY A 332 -0.99 0.99 -29.14
C GLY A 332 -0.88 0.96 -30.66
N LYS A 333 0.22 1.40 -31.29
CA LYS A 333 0.40 1.43 -32.75
C LYS A 333 1.82 1.13 -33.28
N GLU A 334 2.82 0.87 -32.44
CA GLU A 334 4.22 0.75 -32.92
C GLU A 334 4.71 -0.69 -33.07
N GLU A 335 5.39 -0.98 -34.19
CA GLU A 335 6.04 -2.26 -34.44
C GLU A 335 7.40 -2.30 -33.74
N VAL A 336 7.63 -3.33 -32.92
CA VAL A 336 8.91 -3.60 -32.26
C VAL A 336 9.74 -4.55 -33.12
N SER A 337 10.95 -4.14 -33.47
CA SER A 337 11.93 -4.95 -34.19
C SER A 337 13.10 -5.32 -33.27
N ILE A 338 13.46 -6.60 -33.24
CA ILE A 338 14.58 -7.11 -32.43
C ILE A 338 15.66 -7.66 -33.34
N TYR A 339 16.91 -7.27 -33.08
CA TYR A 339 18.08 -7.70 -33.82
C TYR A 339 19.10 -8.35 -32.87
N ASP A 340 19.91 -9.26 -33.39
CA ASP A 340 21.09 -9.76 -32.66
C ASP A 340 22.23 -8.73 -32.68
N ALA A 341 23.30 -9.01 -31.94
CA ALA A 341 24.50 -8.17 -31.87
C ALA A 341 25.21 -7.95 -33.22
N SER A 342 24.94 -8.78 -34.24
CA SER A 342 25.47 -8.61 -35.60
C SER A 342 24.60 -7.70 -36.47
N GLY A 343 23.43 -7.29 -35.97
CA GLY A 343 22.45 -6.48 -36.69
C GLY A 343 21.48 -7.30 -37.55
N LYS A 344 21.44 -8.63 -37.39
CA LYS A 344 20.48 -9.48 -38.08
C LYS A 344 19.14 -9.44 -37.35
N LEU A 345 18.06 -9.20 -38.10
CA LEU A 345 16.70 -9.19 -37.56
C LEU A 345 16.30 -10.59 -37.07
N ILE A 346 15.84 -10.67 -35.83
CA ILE A 346 15.37 -11.89 -35.16
C ILE A 346 13.85 -11.99 -35.28
N CYS A 347 13.12 -10.94 -34.90
CA CYS A 347 11.67 -10.91 -34.98
C CYS A 347 11.10 -9.50 -35.05
N ARG A 348 9.83 -9.41 -35.50
CA ARG A 348 8.96 -8.24 -35.41
C ARG A 348 7.66 -8.60 -34.73
N ARG A 349 7.19 -7.74 -33.83
CA ARG A 349 5.93 -7.92 -33.08
C ARG A 349 5.28 -6.56 -32.88
N PHE A 350 3.95 -6.53 -32.75
CA PHE A 350 3.27 -5.37 -32.18
C PHE A 350 3.41 -5.41 -30.66
N ALA A 351 3.60 -4.26 -30.02
CA ALA A 351 3.81 -4.13 -28.57
C ALA A 351 2.49 -4.33 -27.77
N ALA A 352 1.75 -5.40 -28.04
CA ALA A 352 0.47 -5.67 -27.41
C ALA A 352 0.63 -6.16 -25.95
N ASP A 353 1.76 -6.78 -25.60
CA ASP A 353 1.86 -7.59 -24.38
C ASP A 353 2.99 -7.14 -23.43
N GLY A 354 3.70 -6.04 -23.73
CA GLY A 354 4.74 -5.46 -22.84
C GLY A 354 5.96 -6.34 -22.54
N VAL A 355 5.97 -7.61 -22.92
CA VAL A 355 7.04 -8.58 -22.63
C VAL A 355 7.39 -9.39 -23.88
N ILE A 356 8.67 -9.55 -24.13
CA ILE A 356 9.23 -10.33 -25.23
C ILE A 356 10.06 -11.46 -24.63
N SER A 357 9.53 -12.68 -24.76
CA SER A 357 10.14 -13.89 -24.24
C SER A 357 10.70 -14.81 -25.32
N GLY A 358 11.47 -15.82 -24.88
CA GLY A 358 12.07 -16.84 -25.75
C GLY A 358 13.38 -16.40 -26.42
N LEU A 359 14.01 -15.35 -25.89
CA LEU A 359 15.37 -14.96 -26.24
C LEU A 359 16.37 -15.76 -25.42
N GLN A 360 17.59 -15.94 -25.94
CA GLN A 360 18.62 -16.72 -25.28
C GLN A 360 19.39 -15.84 -24.30
N SER A 361 19.42 -16.24 -23.03
CA SER A 361 20.25 -15.59 -22.02
C SER A 361 21.75 -15.73 -22.35
N GLY A 362 22.54 -14.73 -21.96
CA GLY A 362 23.94 -14.54 -22.28
C GLY A 362 24.19 -13.79 -23.60
N ASN A 363 23.15 -13.36 -24.31
CA ASN A 363 23.26 -12.67 -25.59
C ASN A 363 22.89 -11.19 -25.52
N VAL A 364 23.39 -10.44 -26.50
CA VAL A 364 23.10 -9.02 -26.64
C VAL A 364 22.15 -8.78 -27.81
N TYR A 365 21.10 -8.02 -27.56
CA TYR A 365 20.03 -7.71 -28.49
C TYR A 365 19.93 -6.21 -28.72
N ILE A 366 19.57 -5.82 -29.94
CA ILE A 366 19.22 -4.44 -30.28
C ILE A 366 17.70 -4.42 -30.48
N VAL A 367 17.00 -3.63 -29.67
CA VAL A 367 15.55 -3.48 -29.75
C VAL A 367 15.23 -2.11 -30.28
N LYS A 368 14.39 -2.07 -31.30
CA LYS A 368 13.88 -0.85 -31.91
C LYS A 368 12.37 -0.80 -31.78
N CYS A 369 11.85 0.28 -31.22
CA CYS A 369 10.42 0.60 -31.15
C CYS A 369 10.27 2.07 -31.57
N GLY A 370 9.58 2.32 -32.69
CA GLY A 370 9.50 3.67 -33.27
C GLY A 370 10.87 4.30 -33.56
N SER A 371 11.11 5.47 -32.97
CA SER A 371 12.39 6.20 -33.00
C SER A 371 13.40 5.72 -31.94
N VAL A 372 12.96 4.95 -30.95
CA VAL A 372 13.77 4.48 -29.82
C VAL A 372 14.56 3.23 -30.21
N VAL A 373 15.86 3.24 -29.92
CA VAL A 373 16.74 2.07 -30.08
C VAL A 373 17.51 1.86 -28.78
N ARG A 374 17.49 0.62 -28.28
CA ARG A 374 18.26 0.21 -27.08
C ARG A 374 19.04 -1.07 -27.36
N LYS A 375 20.19 -1.18 -26.71
CA LYS A 375 21.04 -2.37 -26.71
C LYS A 375 20.95 -3.00 -25.33
N LEU A 376 20.45 -4.24 -25.27
CA LEU A 376 20.17 -4.95 -24.05
C LEU A 376 21.00 -6.23 -23.96
N ALA A 377 21.50 -6.55 -22.77
CA ALA A 377 22.10 -7.84 -22.48
C ALA A 377 21.08 -8.66 -21.68
N LEU A 378 20.80 -9.86 -22.18
CA LEU A 378 19.90 -10.86 -21.61
C LEU A 378 20.68 -11.98 -20.95
#